data_AF-C1FE57-F1
#
_entry.id   AF-C1FE57-F1
#
_cell.length_a   1.000
_cell.length_b   1.000
_cell.length_c   1.000
_cell.angle_alpha   90.00
_cell.angle_beta   90.00
_cell.angle_gamma   90.00
#
_symmetry.space_group_name_H-M   'P 1'
#
loop_
_entity.id
_entity.type
_entity.pdbx_description
1 polymer ?
#
loop_
_entity_poly.entity_id
_entity_poly.type
_entity_poly.pdbx_seq_one_letter_code
_entity_poly.pdbx_strand_id
1 'polypeptide(L)'
;MSGVTPHLLTLHPNVLGGCFGECAPRDAGQPHSYGTLLVLLEYVLFVLISLSGGFSPPKNISICGYLELLPDWIAFFYFHVAACGVDSTIWHIVMTVKKEPHILLAAIQMVSGVACAGALLGFSVFPRCLWERHQSCVLLWVYATSFTMFLMFLRDSRKEKYSAIPLMCWSLGAFFCNLFYYESTFRFYAAEGMTILAYIMWCSSLQHLHGRKLKMTYVFLVNGLEAAIIMKFYRYNQHHVCKESGNW
;
A
#
# COMPACT_ATOMS: atom_id res chain seq x y z
N MET A 1 -30.47 33.14 -25.62
CA MET A 1 -30.51 31.67 -25.50
C MET A 1 -29.41 31.09 -26.38
N SER A 2 -28.31 30.64 -25.78
CA SER A 2 -27.13 30.01 -26.41
C SER A 2 -26.03 30.01 -25.33
N GLY A 3 -25.37 28.93 -24.94
CA GLY A 3 -25.53 27.50 -25.16
C GLY A 3 -24.82 26.86 -23.97
N VAL A 4 -25.52 26.00 -23.24
CA VAL A 4 -24.94 25.26 -22.12
C VAL A 4 -24.15 24.12 -22.75
N THR A 5 -22.83 24.26 -22.84
CA THR A 5 -21.93 23.15 -23.12
C THR A 5 -21.99 22.18 -21.93
N PRO A 6 -22.34 20.90 -22.13
CA PRO A 6 -22.26 19.94 -21.05
C PRO A 6 -20.77 19.72 -20.75
N HIS A 7 -20.36 20.07 -19.52
CA HIS A 7 -19.10 19.61 -18.94
C HIS A 7 -19.19 18.09 -18.73
N LEU A 8 -19.06 17.34 -19.82
CA LEU A 8 -18.79 15.92 -19.77
C LEU A 8 -17.47 15.76 -19.02
N LEU A 9 -17.45 14.97 -17.95
CA LEU A 9 -16.23 14.46 -17.33
C LEU A 9 -15.42 13.74 -18.42
N THR A 10 -14.51 14.45 -19.07
CA THR A 10 -13.49 13.82 -19.92
C THR A 10 -12.44 13.21 -19.01
N LEU A 11 -12.73 12.02 -18.50
CA LEU A 11 -11.72 11.05 -18.08
C LEU A 11 -10.80 10.86 -19.29
N HIS A 12 -9.58 11.40 -19.23
CA HIS A 12 -8.60 11.25 -20.31
C HIS A 12 -8.41 9.75 -20.60
N PRO A 13 -8.70 9.29 -21.82
CA PRO A 13 -8.59 7.88 -22.18
C PRO A 13 -7.13 7.59 -22.53
N ASN A 14 -6.25 7.61 -21.54
CA ASN A 14 -4.90 7.07 -21.69
C ASN A 14 -4.73 5.88 -20.75
N VAL A 15 -5.01 4.72 -21.34
CA VAL A 15 -4.50 3.37 -21.04
C VAL A 15 -5.16 2.65 -19.85
N LEU A 16 -6.13 1.79 -20.20
CA LEU A 16 -6.52 0.59 -19.45
C LEU A 16 -5.32 -0.36 -19.33
N GLY A 17 -4.34 -0.01 -18.50
CA GLY A 17 -3.13 -0.80 -18.29
C GLY A 17 -3.25 -1.86 -17.20
N GLY A 18 -4.41 -1.93 -16.52
CA GLY A 18 -4.57 -2.72 -15.30
C GLY A 18 -3.57 -2.34 -14.22
N CYS A 19 -3.36 -3.21 -13.22
CA CYS A 19 -2.42 -2.96 -12.13
C CYS A 19 -0.98 -2.71 -12.62
N PHE A 20 -0.57 -3.45 -13.66
CA PHE A 20 0.77 -3.37 -14.23
C PHE A 20 1.03 -2.05 -14.96
N GLY A 21 0.07 -1.57 -15.76
CA GLY A 21 0.21 -0.29 -16.46
C GLY A 21 0.11 0.92 -15.55
N GLU A 22 -0.62 0.84 -14.44
CA GLU A 22 -0.58 1.87 -13.39
C GLU A 22 0.79 1.96 -12.70
N CYS A 23 1.51 0.83 -12.61
CA CYS A 23 2.84 0.75 -12.00
C CYS A 23 4.00 0.93 -12.99
N ALA A 24 3.73 0.94 -14.29
CA ALA A 24 4.72 1.14 -15.33
C ALA A 24 5.02 2.64 -15.53
N PRO A 25 6.29 3.02 -15.79
CA PRO A 25 6.63 4.39 -16.13
C PRO A 25 5.93 4.82 -17.42
N ARG A 26 5.32 6.00 -17.40
CA ARG A 26 4.61 6.58 -18.56
C ARG A 26 5.55 7.04 -19.70
N ASP A 27 6.84 7.20 -19.41
CA ASP A 27 7.87 7.57 -20.38
C ASP A 27 8.70 6.34 -20.76
N ALA A 28 8.43 5.75 -21.93
CA ALA A 28 9.06 4.52 -22.43
C ALA A 28 10.60 4.60 -22.63
N GLY A 29 11.21 5.78 -22.44
CA GLY A 29 12.64 6.02 -22.66
C GLY A 29 13.54 5.91 -21.43
N GLN A 30 13.01 5.54 -20.24
CA GLN A 30 13.81 5.49 -19.01
C GLN A 30 13.76 4.11 -18.34
N PRO A 31 14.61 3.16 -18.77
CA PRO A 31 14.55 1.77 -18.34
C PRO A 31 14.91 1.52 -16.87
N HIS A 32 15.30 2.56 -16.12
CA HIS A 32 15.64 2.45 -14.70
C HIS A 32 14.50 2.84 -13.76
N SER A 33 13.39 3.38 -14.26
CA SER A 33 12.28 3.93 -13.46
C SER A 33 11.13 2.91 -13.22
N TYR A 34 11.44 1.62 -13.17
CA TYR A 34 10.47 0.54 -12.92
C TYR A 34 10.34 0.15 -11.44
N GLY A 35 10.74 1.02 -10.50
CA GLY A 35 10.74 0.71 -9.08
C GLY A 35 9.38 0.22 -8.56
N THR A 36 8.29 0.89 -8.91
CA THR A 36 6.94 0.50 -8.43
C THR A 36 6.42 -0.77 -9.10
N LEU A 37 6.82 -1.03 -10.35
CA LEU A 37 6.52 -2.29 -11.04
C LEU A 37 7.21 -3.48 -10.37
N LEU A 38 8.47 -3.30 -9.93
CA LEU A 38 9.18 -4.30 -9.14
C LEU A 38 8.43 -4.61 -7.84
N VAL A 39 8.01 -3.59 -7.09
CA VAL A 39 7.23 -3.76 -5.85
C VAL A 39 5.92 -4.52 -6.10
N LEU A 40 5.22 -4.22 -7.20
CA LEU A 40 4.02 -4.96 -7.61
C LEU A 40 4.34 -6.44 -7.85
N LEU A 41 5.40 -6.74 -8.60
CA LEU A 41 5.82 -8.11 -8.91
C LEU A 41 6.22 -8.89 -7.65
N GLU A 42 6.96 -8.25 -6.74
CA GLU A 42 7.33 -8.85 -5.46
C GLU A 42 6.10 -9.18 -4.60
N TYR A 43 5.12 -8.29 -4.58
CA TYR A 43 3.87 -8.55 -3.85
C TYR A 43 3.08 -9.71 -4.46
N VAL A 44 2.98 -9.77 -5.80
CA VAL A 44 2.34 -10.89 -6.49
C VAL A 44 3.09 -12.20 -6.19
N LEU A 45 4.43 -12.17 -6.22
CA LEU A 45 5.26 -13.33 -5.89
C LEU A 45 5.03 -13.78 -4.44
N PHE A 46 5.00 -12.85 -3.50
CA PHE A 46 4.66 -13.11 -2.09
C PHE A 46 3.30 -13.81 -1.96
N VAL A 47 2.27 -13.29 -2.62
CA VAL A 47 0.92 -13.88 -2.59
C VAL A 47 0.92 -15.29 -3.17
N LEU A 48 1.56 -15.50 -4.31
CA LEU A 48 1.64 -16.81 -4.96
C LEU A 48 2.35 -17.82 -4.08
N ILE A 49 3.51 -17.48 -3.51
CA ILE A 49 4.26 -18.38 -2.63
C ILE A 49 3.48 -18.67 -1.35
N SER A 50 2.84 -17.66 -0.76
CA SER A 50 2.07 -17.83 0.49
C SER A 50 0.91 -18.81 0.31
N LEU A 51 0.24 -18.78 -0.84
CA LEU A 51 -0.92 -19.63 -1.13
C LEU A 51 -0.56 -21.00 -1.73
N SER A 52 0.48 -21.08 -2.56
CA SER A 52 0.84 -22.30 -3.30
C SER A 52 2.06 -23.05 -2.75
N GLY A 53 2.80 -22.45 -1.81
CA GLY A 53 4.03 -22.99 -1.25
C GLY A 53 3.87 -24.14 -0.26
N GLY A 54 2.66 -24.70 -0.10
CA GLY A 54 2.40 -25.83 0.80
C GLY A 54 2.38 -25.50 2.29
N PHE A 55 2.28 -24.22 2.66
CA PHE A 55 2.17 -23.79 4.05
C PHE A 55 0.79 -24.09 4.62
N SER A 56 0.73 -24.55 5.87
CA SER A 56 -0.55 -24.71 6.56
C SER A 56 -1.23 -23.35 6.77
N PRO A 57 -2.53 -23.23 6.51
CA PRO A 57 -3.23 -21.96 6.68
C PRO A 57 -3.22 -21.55 8.17
N PRO A 58 -3.01 -20.26 8.49
CA PRO A 58 -3.11 -19.77 9.86
C PRO A 58 -4.56 -19.83 10.35
N LYS A 59 -4.75 -19.86 11.69
CA LYS A 59 -6.09 -19.91 12.32
C LYS A 59 -7.05 -18.81 11.81
N ASN A 60 -6.53 -17.60 11.61
CA ASN A 60 -7.21 -16.53 10.89
C ASN A 60 -6.46 -16.32 9.58
N ILE A 61 -7.06 -16.72 8.46
CA ILE A 61 -6.48 -16.62 7.11
C ILE A 61 -6.45 -15.14 6.71
N SER A 62 -5.29 -14.51 6.91
CA SER A 62 -5.00 -13.14 6.50
C SER A 62 -3.54 -13.01 6.09
N ILE A 63 -3.20 -11.98 5.32
CA ILE A 63 -1.83 -11.70 4.90
C ILE A 63 -0.90 -11.58 6.12
N CYS A 64 -1.30 -10.78 7.10
CA CYS A 64 -0.56 -10.62 8.35
C CYS A 64 -0.44 -11.94 9.13
N GLY A 65 -1.38 -12.87 8.93
CA GLY A 65 -1.33 -14.19 9.54
C GLY A 65 -0.37 -15.17 8.90
N TYR A 66 -0.20 -15.11 7.58
CA TYR A 66 0.82 -15.90 6.90
C TYR A 66 2.23 -15.46 7.31
N LEU A 67 2.46 -14.17 7.58
CA LEU A 67 3.78 -13.66 8.00
C LEU A 67 4.33 -14.30 9.28
N GLU A 68 3.46 -14.76 10.17
CA GLU A 68 3.87 -15.44 11.40
C GLU A 68 4.43 -16.84 11.13
N LEU A 69 4.04 -17.45 10.02
CA LEU A 69 4.39 -18.83 9.64
C LEU A 69 5.48 -18.90 8.58
N LEU A 70 5.55 -17.90 7.70
CA LEU A 70 6.46 -17.91 6.57
C LEU A 70 7.92 -17.74 7.01
N PRO A 71 8.88 -18.41 6.33
CA PRO A 71 10.31 -18.17 6.56
C PRO A 71 10.72 -16.77 6.12
N ASP A 72 11.80 -16.26 6.70
CA ASP A 72 12.27 -14.88 6.53
C ASP A 72 12.47 -14.46 5.08
N TRP A 73 12.98 -15.35 4.22
CA TRP A 73 13.21 -15.01 2.82
C TRP A 73 11.90 -14.78 2.04
N ILE A 74 10.79 -15.43 2.43
CA ILE A 74 9.46 -15.18 1.83
C ILE A 74 8.84 -13.94 2.47
N ALA A 75 8.90 -13.85 3.80
CA ALA A 75 8.35 -12.72 4.53
C ALA A 75 9.02 -11.39 4.12
N PHE A 76 10.30 -11.44 3.72
CA PHE A 76 11.04 -10.30 3.20
C PHE A 76 10.31 -9.60 2.05
N PHE A 77 9.68 -10.33 1.11
CA PHE A 77 8.94 -9.71 0.02
C PHE A 77 7.81 -8.80 0.52
N TYR A 78 7.08 -9.23 1.56
CA TYR A 78 6.06 -8.39 2.19
C TYR A 78 6.67 -7.16 2.86
N PHE A 79 7.74 -7.35 3.66
CA PHE A 79 8.37 -6.23 4.35
C PHE A 79 9.01 -5.24 3.38
N HIS A 80 9.47 -5.70 2.22
CA HIS A 80 9.99 -4.86 1.15
C HIS A 80 8.90 -4.02 0.50
N VAL A 81 7.75 -4.63 0.22
CA VAL A 81 6.55 -3.91 -0.24
C VAL A 81 6.09 -2.87 0.79
N ALA A 82 6.06 -3.23 2.07
CA ALA A 82 5.69 -2.33 3.16
C ALA A 82 6.67 -1.14 3.26
N ALA A 83 7.98 -1.39 3.24
CA ALA A 83 9.02 -0.36 3.26
C ALA A 83 8.89 0.62 2.09
N CYS A 84 8.73 0.10 0.86
CA CYS A 84 8.50 0.92 -0.32
C CYS A 84 7.22 1.76 -0.21
N GLY A 85 6.18 1.20 0.39
CA GLY A 85 4.92 1.88 0.69
C GLY A 85 5.10 3.03 1.69
N VAL A 86 5.85 2.81 2.77
CA VAL A 86 6.18 3.84 3.76
C VAL A 86 6.97 4.98 3.13
N ASP A 87 8.06 4.67 2.42
CA ASP A 87 8.89 5.68 1.73
C ASP A 87 8.08 6.47 0.70
N SER A 88 7.25 5.80 -0.10
CA SER A 88 6.42 6.46 -1.12
C SER A 88 5.41 7.43 -0.50
N THR A 89 4.76 7.04 0.60
CA THR A 89 3.78 7.87 1.30
C THR A 89 4.46 9.05 2.00
N ILE A 90 5.60 8.83 2.68
CA ILE A 90 6.37 9.92 3.30
C ILE A 90 6.82 10.94 2.26
N TRP A 91 7.37 10.46 1.13
CA TRP A 91 7.77 11.33 0.05
C TRP A 91 6.60 12.14 -0.52
N HIS A 92 5.43 11.50 -0.72
CA HIS A 92 4.24 12.19 -1.20
C HIS A 92 3.79 13.30 -0.25
N ILE A 93 3.79 13.06 1.07
CA ILE A 93 3.46 14.08 2.07
C ILE A 93 4.37 15.29 1.91
N VAL A 94 5.70 15.06 1.88
CA VAL A 94 6.69 16.14 1.75
C VAL A 94 6.44 16.96 0.48
N MET A 95 6.19 16.29 -0.64
CA MET A 95 5.95 16.97 -1.91
C MET A 95 4.62 17.71 -1.94
N THR A 96 3.62 17.17 -1.30
CA THR A 96 2.29 17.74 -1.22
C THR A 96 2.27 18.98 -0.35
N VAL A 97 2.83 18.91 0.87
CA VAL A 97 2.95 20.05 1.78
C VAL A 97 3.75 21.20 1.13
N LYS A 98 4.82 20.87 0.38
CA LYS A 98 5.61 21.89 -0.35
C LYS A 98 4.84 22.60 -1.47
N LYS A 99 3.86 21.94 -2.06
CA LYS A 99 3.15 22.43 -3.26
C LYS A 99 1.74 22.94 -2.95
N GLU A 100 1.21 22.67 -1.77
CA GLU A 100 -0.17 23.00 -1.39
C GLU A 100 -0.24 24.44 -0.87
N PRO A 101 -0.91 25.37 -1.58
CA PRO A 101 -1.04 26.76 -1.14
C PRO A 101 -1.94 26.93 0.09
N HIS A 102 -2.88 26.00 0.33
CA HIS A 102 -3.80 26.09 1.44
C HIS A 102 -3.25 25.38 2.68
N ILE A 103 -2.83 26.15 3.69
CA ILE A 103 -2.21 25.63 4.92
C ILE A 103 -3.05 24.55 5.59
N LEU A 104 -4.38 24.74 5.69
CA LEU A 104 -5.27 23.75 6.28
C LEU A 104 -5.26 22.42 5.51
N LEU A 105 -5.30 22.48 4.18
CA LEU A 105 -5.30 21.29 3.34
C LEU A 105 -3.94 20.58 3.39
N ALA A 106 -2.85 21.35 3.43
CA ALA A 106 -1.50 20.83 3.63
C ALA A 106 -1.37 20.10 4.98
N ALA A 107 -1.92 20.68 6.05
CA ALA A 107 -1.91 20.09 7.38
C ALA A 107 -2.73 18.79 7.43
N ILE A 108 -3.93 18.78 6.85
CA ILE A 108 -4.78 17.58 6.77
C ILE A 108 -4.05 16.45 6.04
N GLN A 109 -3.44 16.74 4.89
CA GLN A 109 -2.71 15.75 4.09
C GLN A 109 -1.44 15.26 4.77
N MET A 110 -0.77 16.14 5.51
CA MET A 110 0.38 15.78 6.32
C MET A 110 -0.03 14.79 7.42
N VAL A 111 -1.06 15.13 8.20
CA VAL A 111 -1.53 14.26 9.30
C VAL A 111 -2.04 12.93 8.76
N SER A 112 -2.85 12.93 7.70
CA SER A 112 -3.41 11.71 7.13
C SER A 112 -2.33 10.82 6.51
N GLY A 113 -1.36 11.41 5.81
CA GLY A 113 -0.25 10.65 5.25
C GLY A 113 0.70 10.11 6.33
N VAL A 114 1.00 10.88 7.38
CA VAL A 114 1.86 10.41 8.49
C VAL A 114 1.15 9.28 9.23
N ALA A 115 -0.16 9.40 9.47
CA ALA A 115 -0.95 8.32 10.03
C ALA A 115 -0.91 7.06 9.13
N CYS A 116 -1.02 7.22 7.81
CA CYS A 116 -0.91 6.11 6.86
C CYS A 116 0.47 5.42 6.93
N ALA A 117 1.56 6.17 6.77
CA ALA A 117 2.92 5.60 6.78
C ALA A 117 3.30 5.01 8.15
N GLY A 118 2.97 5.71 9.24
CA GLY A 118 3.22 5.26 10.60
C GLY A 118 2.42 4.02 10.97
N ALA A 119 1.16 3.93 10.54
CA ALA A 119 0.32 2.77 10.77
C ALA A 119 0.81 1.53 9.98
N LEU A 120 1.20 1.71 8.72
CA LEU A 120 1.82 0.66 7.89
C LEU A 120 3.09 0.11 8.56
N LEU A 121 3.98 1.00 9.01
CA LEU A 121 5.15 0.61 9.78
C LEU A 121 4.75 -0.11 11.08
N GLY A 122 3.76 0.41 11.80
CA GLY A 122 3.29 -0.12 13.07
C GLY A 122 2.83 -1.58 12.97
N PHE A 123 1.89 -1.91 12.08
CA PHE A 123 1.46 -3.30 11.93
C PHE A 123 2.50 -4.20 11.25
N SER A 124 3.50 -3.62 10.58
CA SER A 124 4.66 -4.34 10.06
C SER A 124 5.72 -4.61 11.13
N VAL A 125 5.64 -3.98 12.30
CA VAL A 125 6.55 -4.24 13.44
C VAL A 125 5.87 -5.05 14.55
N PHE A 126 4.56 -4.86 14.73
CA PHE A 126 3.78 -5.59 15.73
C PHE A 126 3.16 -6.85 15.12
N PRO A 127 3.61 -8.07 15.50
CA PRO A 127 2.94 -9.31 15.11
C PRO A 127 1.55 -9.44 15.73
N ARG A 128 0.71 -10.37 15.24
CA ARG A 128 -0.70 -10.46 15.65
C ARG A 128 -0.88 -10.98 17.07
N CYS A 129 0.11 -11.69 17.62
CA CYS A 129 0.17 -12.01 19.05
C CYS A 129 0.13 -10.75 19.94
N LEU A 130 0.46 -9.57 19.41
CA LEU A 130 0.20 -8.25 20.00
C LEU A 130 -1.08 -7.63 19.40
N TRP A 131 -2.18 -8.38 19.43
CA TRP A 131 -3.38 -8.15 18.63
C TRP A 131 -3.92 -6.72 18.72
N GLU A 132 -4.08 -6.17 19.92
CA GLU A 132 -4.65 -4.84 20.10
C GLU A 132 -3.83 -3.75 19.38
N ARG A 133 -2.49 -3.83 19.46
CA ARG A 133 -1.59 -2.89 18.79
C ARG A 133 -1.58 -3.12 17.29
N HIS A 134 -1.46 -4.38 16.87
CA HIS A 134 -1.47 -4.75 15.46
C HIS A 134 -2.76 -4.28 14.78
N GLN A 135 -3.91 -4.66 15.34
CA GLN A 135 -5.22 -4.37 14.77
C GLN A 135 -5.54 -2.88 14.79
N SER A 136 -5.13 -2.15 15.84
CA SER A 136 -5.27 -0.68 15.87
C SER A 136 -4.48 -0.02 14.74
N CYS A 137 -3.25 -0.47 14.48
CA CYS A 137 -2.46 0.00 13.36
C CYS A 137 -3.09 -0.38 12.00
N VAL A 138 -3.59 -1.61 11.83
CA VAL A 138 -4.28 -2.02 10.59
C VAL A 138 -5.49 -1.13 10.32
N LEU A 139 -6.35 -0.92 11.32
CA LEU A 139 -7.54 -0.08 11.16
C LEU A 139 -7.18 1.38 10.87
N LEU A 140 -6.21 1.94 11.60
CA LEU A 140 -5.73 3.29 11.35
C LEU A 140 -5.17 3.44 9.92
N TRP A 141 -4.41 2.46 9.44
CA TRP A 141 -3.91 2.46 8.07
C TRP A 141 -5.05 2.45 7.05
N VAL A 142 -6.05 1.58 7.24
CA VAL A 142 -7.21 1.51 6.35
C VAL A 142 -7.97 2.84 6.32
N TYR A 143 -8.27 3.43 7.48
CA TYR A 143 -9.00 4.69 7.55
C TYR A 143 -8.19 5.87 6.99
N ALA A 144 -6.92 6.00 7.38
CA ALA A 144 -6.05 7.08 6.93
C ALA A 144 -5.80 7.00 5.40
N THR A 145 -5.58 5.80 4.87
CA THR A 145 -5.42 5.58 3.43
C THR A 145 -6.70 5.92 2.68
N SER A 146 -7.85 5.40 3.14
CA SER A 146 -9.16 5.67 2.52
C SER A 146 -9.44 7.16 2.46
N PHE A 147 -9.25 7.87 3.58
CA PHE A 147 -9.44 9.30 3.67
C PHE A 147 -8.48 10.06 2.75
N THR A 148 -7.21 9.68 2.72
CA THR A 148 -6.21 10.34 1.87
C THR A 148 -6.51 10.14 0.39
N MET A 149 -6.81 8.90 -0.04
CA MET A 149 -7.18 8.62 -1.43
C MET A 149 -8.44 9.39 -1.86
N PHE A 150 -9.44 9.49 -0.97
CA PHE A 150 -10.67 10.26 -1.22
C PHE A 150 -10.41 11.76 -1.31
N LEU A 151 -9.63 12.32 -0.39
CA LEU A 151 -9.25 13.74 -0.40
C LEU A 151 -8.48 14.08 -1.68
N MET A 152 -7.57 13.21 -2.10
CA MET A 152 -6.85 13.36 -3.36
C MET A 152 -7.78 13.27 -4.56
N PHE A 153 -8.77 12.38 -4.56
CA PHE A 153 -9.78 12.33 -5.62
C PHE A 153 -10.52 13.65 -5.76
N LEU A 154 -10.97 14.23 -4.64
CA LEU A 154 -11.65 15.53 -4.65
C LEU A 154 -10.75 16.66 -5.18
N ARG A 155 -9.47 16.67 -4.80
CA ARG A 155 -8.52 17.74 -5.18
C ARG A 155 -7.93 17.57 -6.58
N ASP A 156 -7.56 16.35 -6.95
CA ASP A 156 -6.65 16.05 -8.05
C ASP A 156 -7.34 15.34 -9.23
N SER A 157 -8.62 14.98 -9.14
CA SER A 157 -9.37 14.27 -10.20
C SER A 157 -9.31 14.93 -11.58
N ARG A 158 -9.10 16.25 -11.62
CA ARG A 158 -9.00 17.03 -12.88
C ARG A 158 -7.58 17.12 -13.43
N LYS A 159 -6.57 16.63 -12.72
CA LYS A 159 -5.16 16.68 -13.16
C LYS A 159 -4.89 15.55 -14.15
N GLU A 160 -4.26 15.86 -15.29
CA GLU A 160 -3.98 14.89 -16.36
C GLU A 160 -3.21 13.63 -15.91
N LYS A 161 -2.40 13.74 -14.86
CA LYS A 161 -1.57 12.65 -14.34
C LYS A 161 -2.22 11.83 -13.22
N TYR A 162 -3.40 12.24 -12.75
CA TYR A 162 -4.12 11.54 -11.69
C TYR A 162 -4.88 10.33 -12.25
N SER A 163 -4.95 9.24 -11.48
CA SER A 163 -5.78 8.07 -11.78
C SER A 163 -6.72 7.77 -10.63
N ALA A 164 -8.00 7.54 -10.94
CA ALA A 164 -9.01 7.13 -9.96
C ALA A 164 -9.03 5.60 -9.74
N ILE A 165 -8.33 4.83 -10.59
CA ILE A 165 -8.29 3.36 -10.52
C ILE A 165 -7.83 2.85 -9.14
N PRO A 166 -6.77 3.39 -8.52
CA PRO A 166 -6.36 2.96 -7.18
C PRO A 166 -7.48 3.10 -6.14
N LEU A 167 -8.21 4.22 -6.14
CA LEU A 167 -9.30 4.46 -5.20
C LEU A 167 -10.48 3.48 -5.43
N MET A 168 -10.82 3.20 -6.69
CA MET A 168 -11.88 2.24 -7.01
C MET A 168 -11.51 0.82 -6.56
N CYS A 169 -10.29 0.37 -6.87
CA CYS A 169 -9.79 -0.94 -6.44
C CYS A 169 -9.68 -1.02 -4.90
N TRP A 170 -9.24 0.05 -4.26
CA TRP A 170 -9.15 0.15 -2.80
C TRP A 170 -10.52 0.02 -2.16
N SER A 171 -11.51 0.78 -2.66
CA SER A 171 -12.88 0.77 -2.12
C SER A 171 -13.54 -0.61 -2.28
N LEU A 172 -13.32 -1.26 -3.43
CA LEU A 172 -13.81 -2.62 -3.67
C LEU A 172 -13.13 -3.66 -2.76
N GLY A 173 -11.81 -3.58 -2.62
CA GLY A 173 -11.05 -4.46 -1.71
C GLY A 173 -11.47 -4.27 -0.25
N ALA A 174 -11.61 -3.02 0.20
CA ALA A 174 -12.05 -2.68 1.55
C ALA A 174 -13.48 -3.15 1.82
N PHE A 175 -14.39 -3.00 0.84
CA PHE A 175 -15.75 -3.54 0.92
C PHE A 175 -15.74 -5.06 1.13
N PHE A 176 -14.96 -5.80 0.32
CA PHE A 176 -14.85 -7.25 0.48
C PHE A 176 -14.15 -7.66 1.78
N CYS A 177 -13.17 -6.90 2.26
CA CYS A 177 -12.55 -7.14 3.56
C CYS A 177 -13.59 -7.05 4.68
N ASN A 178 -14.47 -6.04 4.65
CA ASN A 178 -15.55 -5.91 5.63
C ASN A 178 -16.57 -7.04 5.51
N LEU A 179 -16.94 -7.43 4.27
CA LEU A 179 -17.90 -8.49 4.02
C LEU A 179 -17.41 -9.85 4.54
N PHE A 180 -16.13 -10.16 4.32
CA PHE A 180 -15.54 -11.46 4.66
C PHE A 180 -14.74 -11.47 5.97
N TYR A 181 -14.77 -10.36 6.74
CA TYR A 181 -13.91 -10.17 7.92
C TYR A 181 -14.01 -11.32 8.92
N TYR A 182 -15.24 -11.75 9.22
CA TYR A 182 -15.51 -12.82 10.18
C TYR A 182 -15.43 -14.23 9.58
N GLU A 183 -15.33 -14.34 8.25
CA GLU A 183 -15.27 -15.65 7.59
C GLU A 183 -13.86 -16.26 7.68
N SER A 184 -12.81 -15.44 7.81
CA SER A 184 -11.40 -15.90 7.86
C SER A 184 -11.06 -16.92 6.76
N THR A 185 -11.58 -16.70 5.55
CA THR A 185 -11.38 -17.59 4.39
C THR A 185 -10.37 -17.03 3.39
N PHE A 186 -10.03 -17.83 2.38
CA PHE A 186 -9.29 -17.35 1.20
C PHE A 186 -9.94 -16.13 0.52
N ARG A 187 -11.25 -15.91 0.70
CA ARG A 187 -11.94 -14.72 0.18
C ARG A 187 -11.49 -13.46 0.91
N PHE A 188 -11.33 -13.53 2.24
CA PHE A 188 -10.78 -12.43 3.03
C PHE A 188 -9.34 -12.15 2.63
N TYR A 189 -8.50 -13.19 2.51
CA TYR A 189 -7.12 -13.04 2.04
C TYR A 189 -7.03 -12.39 0.64
N ALA A 190 -7.89 -12.80 -0.30
CA ALA A 190 -7.93 -12.20 -1.63
C ALA A 190 -8.39 -10.72 -1.59
N ALA A 191 -9.31 -10.38 -0.69
CA ALA A 191 -9.74 -9.01 -0.47
C ALA A 191 -8.61 -8.13 0.09
N GLU A 192 -7.88 -8.61 1.11
CA GLU A 192 -6.66 -7.95 1.60
C GLU A 192 -5.64 -7.80 0.46
N GLY A 193 -5.48 -8.88 -0.32
CA GLY A 193 -4.75 -8.95 -1.57
C GLY A 193 -4.99 -7.73 -2.46
N MET A 194 -6.26 -7.48 -2.76
CA MET A 194 -6.74 -6.37 -3.58
C MET A 194 -6.46 -5.01 -2.96
N THR A 195 -6.62 -4.85 -1.64
CA THR A 195 -6.33 -3.57 -0.96
C THR A 195 -4.86 -3.20 -1.06
N ILE A 196 -3.94 -4.15 -0.91
CA ILE A 196 -2.51 -3.88 -1.04
C ILE A 196 -2.12 -3.59 -2.50
N LEU A 197 -2.68 -4.32 -3.48
CA LEU A 197 -2.49 -3.98 -4.90
C LEU A 197 -2.95 -2.54 -5.19
N ALA A 198 -4.12 -2.16 -4.66
CA ALA A 198 -4.64 -0.81 -4.80
C ALA A 198 -3.73 0.23 -4.12
N TYR A 199 -3.15 -0.10 -2.97
CA TYR A 199 -2.17 0.75 -2.30
C TYR A 199 -0.88 0.95 -3.12
N ILE A 200 -0.35 -0.11 -3.74
CA ILE A 200 0.82 -0.04 -4.62
C ILE A 200 0.51 0.84 -5.84
N MET A 201 -0.64 0.63 -6.48
CA MET A 201 -1.09 1.48 -7.60
C MET A 201 -1.26 2.93 -7.17
N TRP A 202 -1.78 3.17 -5.97
CA TRP A 202 -1.90 4.52 -5.42
C TRP A 202 -0.51 5.15 -5.27
N CYS A 203 0.43 4.48 -4.62
CA CYS A 203 1.82 4.93 -4.50
C CYS A 203 2.44 5.26 -5.86
N SER A 204 2.20 4.43 -6.89
CA SER A 204 2.61 4.72 -8.26
C SER A 204 1.99 6.01 -8.81
N SER A 205 0.68 6.18 -8.63
CA SER A 205 -0.04 7.38 -9.05
C SER A 205 0.53 8.65 -8.40
N LEU A 206 0.92 8.58 -7.11
CA LEU A 206 1.58 9.68 -6.40
C LEU A 206 2.92 10.06 -7.04
N GLN A 207 3.71 9.07 -7.41
CA GLN A 207 5.00 9.28 -8.09
C GLN A 207 4.79 9.94 -9.45
N HIS A 208 3.82 9.46 -10.24
CA HIS A 208 3.48 10.06 -11.54
C HIS A 208 2.99 11.51 -11.40
N LEU A 209 2.12 11.78 -10.42
CA LEU A 209 1.55 13.11 -10.18
C LEU A 209 2.64 14.14 -9.85
N HIS A 210 3.66 13.74 -9.10
CA HIS A 210 4.71 14.64 -8.62
C HIS A 210 6.05 14.51 -9.37
N GLY A 211 6.15 13.61 -10.33
CA GLY A 211 7.33 13.39 -11.16
C GLY A 211 8.47 12.65 -10.47
N ARG A 212 8.19 11.80 -9.46
CA ARG A 212 9.22 10.93 -8.88
C ARG A 212 9.63 9.88 -9.90
N LYS A 213 10.94 9.67 -10.05
CA LYS A 213 11.51 8.56 -10.81
C LYS A 213 12.09 7.55 -9.83
N LEU A 214 11.27 6.60 -9.38
CA LEU A 214 11.70 5.59 -8.42
C LEU A 214 12.56 4.54 -9.13
N LYS A 215 13.87 4.57 -8.86
CA LYS A 215 14.84 3.67 -9.48
C LYS A 215 14.81 2.29 -8.82
N MET A 216 14.95 1.24 -9.61
CA MET A 216 15.06 -0.14 -9.07
C MET A 216 16.23 -0.29 -8.08
N THR A 217 17.36 0.37 -8.34
CA THR A 217 18.51 0.34 -7.42
C THR A 217 18.22 0.97 -6.06
N TYR A 218 17.40 2.03 -6.03
CA TYR A 218 16.96 2.64 -4.78
C TYR A 218 16.05 1.68 -4.02
N VAL A 219 15.10 1.07 -4.73
CA VAL A 219 14.19 0.06 -4.16
C VAL A 219 15.00 -1.07 -3.52
N PHE A 220 15.87 -1.74 -4.28
CA PHE A 220 16.65 -2.87 -3.75
C PHE A 220 17.57 -2.51 -2.57
N LEU A 221 18.25 -1.36 -2.62
CA LEU A 221 19.26 -1.04 -1.62
C LEU A 221 18.67 -0.33 -0.41
N VAL A 222 17.93 0.75 -0.62
CA VAL A 222 17.41 1.59 0.46
C VAL A 222 16.18 0.93 1.06
N ASN A 223 15.16 0.64 0.25
CA ASN A 223 13.96 0.01 0.76
C ASN A 223 14.21 -1.45 1.18
N GLY A 224 15.14 -2.15 0.53
CA GLY A 224 15.58 -3.48 0.98
C GLY A 224 16.25 -3.46 2.36
N LEU A 225 17.06 -2.44 2.66
CA LEU A 225 17.64 -2.27 4.00
C LEU A 225 16.55 -1.93 5.04
N GLU A 226 15.65 -1.00 4.72
CA GLU A 226 14.49 -0.67 5.55
C GLU A 226 13.66 -1.91 5.86
N ALA A 227 13.37 -2.72 4.85
CA ALA A 227 12.62 -3.97 4.97
C ALA A 227 13.31 -4.96 5.91
N ALA A 228 14.63 -5.14 5.78
CA ALA A 228 15.40 -6.01 6.66
C ALA A 228 15.36 -5.55 8.12
N ILE A 229 15.38 -4.22 8.36
CA ILE A 229 15.25 -3.64 9.70
C ILE A 229 13.84 -3.88 10.26
N ILE A 230 12.80 -3.58 9.49
CA ILE A 230 11.39 -3.77 9.88
C ILE A 230 11.14 -5.25 10.21
N MET A 231 11.57 -6.17 9.34
CA MET A 231 11.44 -7.61 9.54
C MET A 231 12.17 -8.07 10.81
N LYS A 232 13.37 -7.56 11.08
CA LYS A 232 14.09 -7.87 12.34
C LYS A 232 13.29 -7.45 13.57
N PHE A 233 12.69 -6.25 13.56
CA PHE A 233 11.84 -5.81 14.66
C PHE A 233 10.59 -6.68 14.80
N TYR A 234 9.95 -7.04 13.69
CA TYR A 234 8.81 -7.96 13.69
C TYR A 234 9.17 -9.30 14.33
N ARG A 235 10.27 -9.93 13.89
CA ARG A 235 10.74 -11.21 14.43
C ARG A 235 11.18 -11.11 15.88
N TYR A 236 11.83 -10.01 16.27
CA TYR A 236 12.16 -9.76 17.66
C TYR A 236 10.91 -9.74 18.53
N ASN A 237 9.89 -8.97 18.15
CA ASN A 237 8.61 -8.94 18.87
C ASN A 237 7.93 -10.31 18.89
N GLN A 238 7.97 -11.04 17.78
CA GLN A 238 7.40 -12.38 17.69
C GLN A 238 8.09 -13.39 18.61
N HIS A 239 9.42 -13.37 18.68
CA HIS A 239 10.19 -14.41 19.39
C HIS A 239 10.44 -14.08 20.87
N HIS A 240 10.53 -12.81 21.23
CA HIS A 240 10.79 -12.39 22.61
C HIS A 240 9.50 -11.97 23.30
N VAL A 241 8.74 -11.04 22.73
CA VAL A 241 7.54 -10.51 23.42
C VAL A 241 6.38 -11.51 23.41
N CYS A 242 6.10 -12.13 22.25
CA CYS A 242 4.96 -13.04 22.15
C CYS A 242 5.20 -14.40 22.80
N LYS A 243 6.44 -14.88 22.77
CA LYS A 243 6.84 -16.11 23.46
C LYS A 243 6.82 -15.93 24.98
N GLU A 244 7.28 -14.80 25.50
CA GLU A 244 7.25 -14.50 26.94
C GLU A 244 5.83 -14.26 27.47
N SER A 245 4.92 -13.75 26.62
CA SER A 245 3.51 -13.54 26.99
C SER A 245 2.62 -14.79 26.84
N GLY A 246 3.16 -15.92 26.37
CA GLY A 246 2.41 -17.17 26.21
C GLY A 246 1.39 -17.16 25.07
N ASN A 247 1.44 -16.17 24.19
CA ASN A 247 0.50 -15.98 23.08
C ASN A 247 1.03 -16.53 21.74
N TRP A 248 1.94 -17.50 21.79
CA TRP A 248 2.56 -18.12 20.61
C TRP A 248 2.49 -19.65 20.67
#